data_AF-A0A924ITI4-F1
#
_entry.id   AF-A0A924ITI4-F1
#
_cell.length_a   1.000
_cell.length_b   1.000
_cell.length_c   1.000
_cell.angle_alpha   90.00
_cell.angle_beta   90.00
_cell.angle_gamma   90.00
#
_symmetry.space_group_name_H-M   'P 1'
#
loop_
_entity.id
_entity.type
_entity.pdbx_description
1 polymer ?
#
loop_
_entity_poly.entity_id
_entity_poly.type
_entity_poly.pdbx_seq_one_letter_code
_entity_poly.pdbx_strand_id
1 'polypeptide(L)'
;MTKKTKKPAAHPPATLAEVATPRASKISATSVTAPRHIAVVGAGIAGITCARTLVRAGHTVTVFEKSRGAGGRMSCRNTEFGSFDHGAQYFTVRDARFALALSTSPSVVRPWSANAVRILDEAGRVVAAAKPALEAHYVAAPGMNALVKHWSQPLVDAGQVLFETQVSR
;
A
#
# COMPACT_ATOMS: atom_id res chain seq x y z
N MET A 1 -12.19 -44.61 -20.65
CA MET A 1 -13.02 -43.54 -20.06
C MET A 1 -12.42 -43.13 -18.73
N THR A 2 -11.72 -41.99 -18.66
CA THR A 2 -11.29 -41.37 -17.38
C THR A 2 -11.03 -39.88 -17.61
N LYS A 3 -11.53 -39.06 -16.70
CA LYS A 3 -11.91 -37.65 -16.88
C LYS A 3 -10.70 -36.72 -17.02
N LYS A 4 -10.65 -35.92 -18.11
CA LYS A 4 -9.84 -34.70 -18.21
C LYS A 4 -10.31 -33.71 -17.13
N THR A 5 -9.46 -33.41 -16.15
CA THR A 5 -9.67 -32.31 -15.20
C THR A 5 -9.47 -30.98 -15.93
N LYS A 6 -10.57 -30.26 -16.12
CA LYS A 6 -10.63 -28.95 -16.77
C LYS A 6 -9.97 -27.92 -15.86
N LYS A 7 -8.88 -27.30 -16.32
CA LYS A 7 -8.25 -26.12 -15.71
C LYS A 7 -9.34 -25.04 -15.54
N PRO A 8 -9.57 -24.45 -14.35
CA PRO A 8 -10.58 -23.41 -14.23
C PRO A 8 -10.13 -22.20 -15.05
N ALA A 9 -11.05 -21.68 -15.85
CA ALA A 9 -10.85 -20.46 -16.60
C ALA A 9 -10.60 -19.30 -15.63
N ALA A 10 -9.63 -18.44 -15.96
CA ALA A 10 -9.44 -17.18 -15.26
C ALA A 10 -10.76 -16.39 -15.29
N HIS A 11 -11.22 -15.95 -14.12
CA HIS A 11 -12.35 -15.03 -14.06
C HIS A 11 -11.94 -13.71 -14.73
N PRO A 12 -12.78 -13.15 -15.62
CA PRO A 12 -12.53 -11.81 -16.13
C PRO A 12 -12.51 -10.82 -14.96
N PRO A 13 -11.74 -9.72 -15.05
CA PRO A 13 -11.79 -8.68 -14.03
C PRO A 13 -13.23 -8.17 -13.93
N ALA A 14 -13.72 -8.01 -12.70
CA ALA A 14 -15.01 -7.42 -12.43
C ALA A 14 -15.12 -6.08 -13.18
N THR A 15 -16.17 -5.96 -13.98
CA THR A 15 -16.52 -4.76 -14.73
C THR A 15 -16.63 -3.55 -13.80
N LEU A 16 -16.03 -2.44 -14.23
CA LEU A 16 -16.16 -1.12 -13.62
C LEU A 16 -17.59 -0.59 -13.79
N ALA A 17 -18.52 -1.06 -12.96
CA ALA A 17 -19.83 -0.47 -12.71
C ALA A 17 -20.28 -1.09 -11.38
N GLU A 18 -20.38 -0.37 -10.27
CA GLU A 18 -21.19 0.82 -10.06
C GLU A 18 -20.58 1.54 -8.84
N VAL A 19 -20.06 2.75 -9.05
CA VAL A 19 -19.52 3.57 -7.96
C VAL A 19 -20.70 4.03 -7.13
N ALA A 20 -20.88 3.44 -5.94
CA ALA A 20 -21.79 3.97 -4.94
C ALA A 20 -21.45 5.44 -4.71
N THR A 21 -22.38 6.33 -5.07
CA THR A 21 -22.24 7.76 -4.92
C THR A 21 -21.96 8.07 -3.45
N PRO A 22 -20.89 8.82 -3.12
CA PRO A 22 -20.67 9.20 -1.74
C PRO A 22 -21.87 10.02 -1.26
N ARG A 23 -22.47 9.62 -0.14
CA ARG A 23 -23.52 10.38 0.53
C ARG A 23 -22.98 11.79 0.76
N ALA A 24 -23.61 12.78 0.14
CA ALA A 24 -23.19 14.18 0.21
C ALA A 24 -23.23 14.65 1.68
N SER A 25 -22.09 14.60 2.36
CA SER A 25 -21.84 15.50 3.48
C SER A 25 -21.81 16.91 2.89
N LYS A 26 -22.50 17.86 3.53
CA LYS A 26 -22.45 19.27 3.15
C LYS A 26 -21.02 19.77 3.32
N ILE A 27 -20.20 19.66 2.28
CA ILE A 27 -18.90 20.30 2.21
C ILE A 27 -19.20 21.78 1.99
N SER A 28 -19.28 22.53 3.09
CA SER A 28 -19.20 23.98 3.06
C SER A 28 -17.96 24.34 2.24
N ALA A 29 -18.14 25.07 1.14
CA ALA A 29 -17.06 25.50 0.27
C ALA A 29 -15.94 26.09 1.13
N THR A 30 -14.80 25.40 1.16
CA THR A 30 -13.71 25.71 2.06
C THR A 30 -13.08 27.01 1.62
N SER A 31 -13.12 28.03 2.49
CA SER A 31 -12.20 29.18 2.46
C SER A 31 -10.81 28.67 2.08
N VAL A 32 -10.23 29.18 0.99
CA VAL A 32 -8.83 28.89 0.63
C VAL A 32 -7.96 29.31 1.80
N THR A 33 -7.55 28.35 2.63
CA THR A 33 -6.63 28.63 3.73
C THR A 33 -5.31 29.10 3.15
N ALA A 34 -4.79 30.23 3.64
CA ALA A 34 -3.50 30.76 3.21
C ALA A 34 -2.40 29.68 3.30
N PRO A 35 -1.39 29.70 2.41
CA PRO A 35 -0.26 28.79 2.47
C PRO A 35 0.37 28.75 3.87
N ARG A 36 0.77 27.55 4.31
CA ARG A 36 1.38 27.30 5.62
C ARG A 36 2.60 26.41 5.44
N HIS A 37 3.49 26.45 6.43
CA HIS A 37 4.56 25.47 6.58
C HIS A 37 4.16 24.45 7.66
N ILE A 38 4.07 23.18 7.28
CA ILE A 38 3.51 22.11 8.11
C ILE A 38 4.58 21.05 8.36
N ALA A 39 4.77 20.69 9.63
CA ALA A 39 5.58 19.54 10.02
C ALA A 39 4.72 18.26 10.02
N VAL A 40 5.21 17.20 9.38
CA VAL A 40 4.63 15.85 9.46
C VAL A 40 5.65 14.92 10.12
N VAL A 41 5.26 14.21 11.16
CA VAL A 41 6.15 13.28 11.87
C VAL A 41 5.86 11.85 11.42
N GLY A 42 6.84 11.24 10.75
CA GLY A 42 6.83 9.87 10.23
C GLY A 42 6.70 9.79 8.70
N ALA A 43 7.63 9.10 8.05
CA ALA A 43 7.64 8.80 6.62
C ALA A 43 7.09 7.39 6.31
N GLY A 44 6.05 6.97 7.04
CA GLY A 44 5.22 5.82 6.68
C GLY A 44 4.18 6.18 5.60
N ILE A 45 3.42 5.18 5.13
CA ILE A 45 2.37 5.38 4.11
C ILE A 45 1.39 6.51 4.45
N ALA A 46 0.98 6.62 5.71
CA ALA A 46 0.08 7.67 6.17
C ALA A 46 0.71 9.06 6.10
N GLY A 47 1.93 9.22 6.62
CA GLY A 47 2.63 10.51 6.64
C GLY A 47 3.01 10.99 5.25
N ILE A 48 3.51 10.10 4.38
CA ILE A 48 3.81 10.42 2.98
C ILE A 48 2.54 10.79 2.20
N THR A 49 1.43 10.08 2.41
CA THR A 49 0.15 10.42 1.78
C THR A 49 -0.36 11.79 2.25
N CYS A 50 -0.27 12.07 3.55
CA CYS A 50 -0.61 13.37 4.14
C CYS A 50 0.24 14.48 3.53
N ALA A 51 1.57 14.33 3.54
CA ALA A 51 2.50 15.32 3.01
C ALA A 51 2.25 15.61 1.52
N ARG A 52 2.09 14.57 0.69
CA ARG A 52 1.74 14.75 -0.73
C ARG A 52 0.44 15.51 -0.93
N THR A 53 -0.56 15.22 -0.11
CA THR A 53 -1.88 15.90 -0.18
C THR A 53 -1.76 17.37 0.19
N LEU A 54 -1.03 17.68 1.26
CA LEU A 54 -0.78 19.05 1.71
C LEU A 54 0.05 19.86 0.71
N VAL A 55 1.07 19.26 0.10
CA VAL A 55 1.86 19.89 -0.97
C VAL A 55 0.99 20.21 -2.18
N ARG A 56 0.14 19.27 -2.60
CA ARG A 56 -0.82 19.50 -3.69
C ARG A 56 -1.86 20.58 -3.37
N ALA A 57 -2.15 20.81 -2.09
CA ALA A 57 -3.01 21.89 -1.63
C ALA A 57 -2.29 23.25 -1.52
N GLY A 58 -1.00 23.33 -1.89
CA GLY A 58 -0.22 24.57 -1.89
C GLY A 58 0.46 24.89 -0.57
N HIS A 59 0.60 23.92 0.33
CA HIS A 59 1.37 24.09 1.57
C HIS A 59 2.82 23.64 1.41
N THR A 60 3.72 24.28 2.14
CA THR A 60 5.08 23.78 2.34
C THR A 60 5.05 22.71 3.42
N VAL A 61 5.67 21.56 3.19
CA VAL A 61 5.68 20.45 4.16
C VAL A 61 7.12 20.02 4.44
N THR A 62 7.41 19.77 5.71
CA THR A 62 8.64 19.08 6.13
C THR A 62 8.27 17.81 6.87
N VAL A 63 8.73 16.67 6.37
CA VAL A 63 8.52 15.35 6.97
C VAL A 63 9.74 14.99 7.81
N PHE A 64 9.54 14.61 9.05
CA PHE A 64 10.60 14.12 9.96
C PHE A 64 10.46 12.61 10.15
N GLU A 65 11.51 11.85 9.86
CA GLU A 65 11.53 10.40 10.03
C GLU A 65 12.74 9.98 10.85
N LYS A 66 12.50 9.23 11.93
CA LYS A 66 13.55 8.71 12.82
C LYS A 66 14.48 7.74 12.09
N SER A 67 13.97 6.99 11.13
CA SER A 67 14.69 5.94 10.42
C SER A 67 15.53 6.52 9.27
N ARG A 68 16.46 5.70 8.76
CA ARG A 68 17.28 6.01 7.56
C ARG A 68 16.52 6.08 6.23
N GLY A 69 15.20 5.86 6.22
CA GLY A 69 14.43 5.80 4.99
C GLY A 69 12.93 5.65 5.21
N ALA A 70 12.17 5.94 4.16
CA ALA A 70 10.72 5.87 4.17
C ALA A 70 10.20 4.42 4.15
N GLY A 71 9.01 4.21 4.73
CA GLY A 71 8.31 2.91 4.72
C GLY A 71 7.53 2.64 5.99
N GLY A 72 8.08 2.96 7.17
CA GLY A 72 7.48 2.62 8.45
C GLY A 72 7.14 1.14 8.55
N ARG A 73 5.88 0.79 8.85
CA ARG A 73 5.40 -0.61 8.92
C ARG A 73 5.33 -1.34 7.56
N MET A 74 5.55 -0.65 6.45
CA MET A 74 5.74 -1.29 5.14
C MET A 74 7.22 -1.54 4.85
N SER A 75 8.14 -1.34 5.81
CA SER A 75 9.57 -1.50 5.57
C SER A 75 9.99 -2.95 5.29
N CYS A 76 10.97 -3.09 4.39
CA CYS A 76 11.68 -4.34 4.13
C CYS A 76 13.00 -4.34 4.89
N ARG A 77 13.43 -5.52 5.33
CA ARG A 77 14.76 -5.73 5.90
C ARG A 77 15.61 -6.51 4.91
N ASN A 78 16.81 -6.03 4.65
CA ASN A 78 17.80 -6.70 3.82
C ASN A 78 18.77 -7.46 4.70
N THR A 79 19.11 -8.68 4.29
CA THR A 79 20.14 -9.54 4.88
C THR A 79 21.03 -10.09 3.78
N GLU A 80 22.10 -10.79 4.15
CA GLU A 80 22.95 -11.52 3.20
C GLU A 80 22.19 -12.58 2.39
N PHE A 81 21.07 -13.08 2.91
CA PHE A 81 20.25 -14.13 2.28
C PHE A 81 19.09 -13.58 1.44
N GLY A 82 18.95 -12.26 1.32
CA GLY A 82 17.89 -11.62 0.56
C GLY A 82 17.14 -10.57 1.37
N SER A 83 15.97 -10.18 0.88
CA SER A 83 15.13 -9.16 1.51
C SER A 83 13.79 -9.74 1.91
N PHE A 84 13.26 -9.30 3.05
CA PHE A 84 11.95 -9.73 3.52
C PHE A 84 11.14 -8.57 4.10
N ASP A 85 9.83 -8.64 3.91
CA ASP A 85 8.88 -7.74 4.53
C ASP A 85 8.68 -8.21 5.98
N HIS A 86 8.95 -7.35 6.96
CA HIS A 86 8.84 -7.73 8.39
C HIS A 86 7.64 -7.07 9.09
N GLY A 87 6.97 -6.14 8.41
CA GLY A 87 5.72 -5.54 8.85
C GLY A 87 4.56 -6.06 8.00
N ALA A 88 3.92 -5.15 7.26
CA ALA A 88 2.83 -5.50 6.35
C ALA A 88 3.29 -6.50 5.28
N GLN A 89 2.66 -7.67 5.21
CA GLN A 89 2.98 -8.71 4.23
C GLN A 89 2.22 -8.54 2.91
N TYR A 90 1.03 -7.97 3.00
CA TYR A 90 0.16 -7.61 1.88
C TYR A 90 -0.87 -6.57 2.36
N PHE A 91 -1.64 -6.03 1.44
CA PHE A 91 -2.84 -5.24 1.74
C PHE A 91 -3.98 -5.57 0.77
N THR A 92 -5.22 -5.29 1.16
CA THR A 92 -6.38 -5.33 0.26
C THR A 92 -6.81 -3.92 -0.11
N VAL A 93 -7.55 -3.79 -1.21
CA VAL A 93 -8.02 -2.50 -1.72
C VAL A 93 -9.54 -2.53 -1.78
N ARG A 94 -10.19 -1.75 -0.91
CA ARG A 94 -11.65 -1.64 -0.83
C ARG A 94 -12.17 -0.24 -1.13
N ASP A 95 -11.37 0.78 -0.85
CA ASP A 95 -11.74 2.19 -1.07
C ASP A 95 -11.35 2.63 -2.48
N ALA A 96 -12.30 3.20 -3.23
CA ALA A 96 -12.09 3.64 -4.61
C ALA A 96 -11.02 4.74 -4.74
N ARG A 97 -10.87 5.61 -3.73
CA ARG A 97 -9.84 6.66 -3.72
C ARG A 97 -8.46 6.05 -3.54
N PHE A 98 -8.35 4.98 -2.74
CA PHE A 98 -7.09 4.25 -2.60
C PHE A 98 -6.74 3.50 -3.90
N ALA A 99 -7.72 2.87 -4.56
CA ALA A 99 -7.53 2.27 -5.87
C ALA A 99 -7.00 3.27 -6.91
N LEU A 100 -7.60 4.46 -6.97
CA LEU A 100 -7.16 5.56 -7.84
C LEU A 100 -5.76 6.07 -7.47
N ALA A 101 -5.42 6.15 -6.18
CA ALA A 101 -4.07 6.53 -5.76
C ALA A 101 -3.03 5.50 -6.25
N LEU A 102 -3.32 4.21 -6.15
CA LEU A 102 -2.44 3.14 -6.63
C LEU A 102 -2.29 3.14 -8.16
N SER A 103 -3.31 3.54 -8.91
CA SER A 103 -3.22 3.62 -10.38
C SER A 103 -2.25 4.71 -10.86
N THR A 104 -1.82 5.63 -10.00
CA THR A 104 -0.74 6.59 -10.30
C THR A 104 0.65 5.96 -10.28
N SER A 105 0.77 4.72 -9.79
CA SER A 105 2.04 3.99 -9.62
C SER A 105 1.91 2.51 -10.02
N PRO A 106 1.47 2.21 -11.26
CA PRO A 106 1.08 0.85 -11.65
C PRO A 106 2.24 -0.14 -11.69
N SER A 107 3.48 0.34 -11.82
CA SER A 107 4.68 -0.50 -11.84
C SER A 107 5.14 -0.97 -10.47
N VAL A 108 4.65 -0.36 -9.39
CA VAL A 108 5.18 -0.55 -8.04
C VAL A 108 4.31 -1.48 -7.19
N VAL A 109 3.05 -1.69 -7.59
CA VAL A 109 2.10 -2.53 -6.86
C VAL A 109 1.51 -3.57 -7.80
N ARG A 110 1.46 -4.81 -7.34
CA ARG A 110 0.91 -5.93 -8.10
C ARG A 110 0.01 -6.81 -7.24
N PRO A 111 -1.00 -7.46 -7.84
CA PRO A 111 -1.69 -8.57 -7.19
C PRO A 111 -0.70 -9.67 -6.79
N TRP A 112 -0.92 -10.26 -5.62
CA TRP A 112 -0.16 -11.39 -5.11
C TRP A 112 -1.07 -12.62 -5.04
N SER A 113 -0.77 -13.61 -5.88
CA SER A 113 -1.37 -14.93 -5.81
C SER A 113 -0.61 -15.78 -4.78
N ALA A 114 -1.03 -15.71 -3.52
CA ALA A 114 -0.56 -16.61 -2.48
C ALA A 114 -1.37 -17.92 -2.51
N ASN A 115 -0.69 -19.06 -2.42
CA ASN A 115 -1.39 -20.32 -2.19
C ASN A 115 -1.86 -20.38 -0.74
N ALA A 116 -3.13 -20.71 -0.54
CA ALA A 116 -3.70 -20.96 0.78
C ALA A 116 -2.99 -22.15 1.48
N VAL A 117 -2.87 -22.06 2.81
CA VAL A 117 -2.32 -23.13 3.66
C VAL A 117 -3.14 -24.42 3.51
N ARG A 118 -2.45 -25.55 3.48
CA ARG A 118 -3.02 -26.90 3.55
C ARG A 118 -2.53 -27.59 4.81
N ILE A 119 -3.44 -28.19 5.56
CA ILE A 119 -3.14 -29.05 6.70
C ILE A 119 -3.08 -30.48 6.17
N LEU A 120 -1.99 -31.19 6.49
CA LEU A 120 -1.77 -32.57 6.09
C LEU A 120 -1.94 -33.49 7.30
N ASP A 121 -2.48 -34.70 7.09
CA ASP A 121 -2.40 -35.80 8.08
C ASP A 121 -0.99 -36.41 8.12
N GLU A 122 -0.78 -37.38 9.02
CA GLU A 122 0.48 -38.12 9.15
C GLU A 122 0.88 -38.89 7.88
N ALA A 123 -0.09 -39.19 7.00
CA ALA A 123 0.15 -39.84 5.73
C ALA A 123 0.35 -38.83 4.57
N GLY A 124 0.42 -37.53 4.86
CA GLY A 124 0.62 -36.46 3.89
C GLY A 124 -0.64 -36.07 3.08
N ARG A 125 -1.83 -36.52 3.47
CA ARG A 125 -3.09 -36.20 2.78
C ARG A 125 -3.66 -34.88 3.30
N VAL A 126 -4.23 -34.08 2.41
CA VAL A 126 -4.86 -32.81 2.80
C VAL A 126 -6.13 -33.08 3.62
N VAL A 127 -6.13 -32.70 4.89
CA VAL A 127 -7.29 -32.79 5.79
C VAL A 127 -8.06 -31.49 5.90
N ALA A 128 -7.40 -30.36 5.63
CA ALA A 128 -8.05 -29.05 5.51
C ALA A 128 -7.26 -28.14 4.57
N ALA A 129 -7.95 -27.23 3.90
CA ALA A 129 -7.34 -26.17 3.12
C ALA A 129 -8.02 -24.85 3.46
N ALA A 130 -7.25 -23.76 3.46
CA ALA A 130 -7.86 -22.44 3.62
C ALA A 130 -8.83 -22.18 2.45
N LYS A 131 -9.96 -21.55 2.76
CA LYS A 131 -10.92 -21.12 1.74
C LYS A 131 -10.21 -20.14 0.78
N PRO A 132 -10.56 -20.13 -0.53
CA PRO A 132 -10.06 -19.13 -1.45
C PRO A 132 -10.28 -17.73 -0.87
N ALA A 133 -9.25 -16.89 -0.94
CA ALA A 133 -9.38 -15.49 -0.53
C ALA A 133 -10.43 -14.81 -1.41
N LEU A 134 -11.43 -14.18 -0.78
CA LEU A 134 -12.50 -13.47 -1.48
C LEU A 134 -12.02 -12.12 -2.04
N GLU A 135 -10.89 -11.62 -1.56
CA GLU A 135 -10.30 -10.35 -1.96
C GLU A 135 -8.91 -10.54 -2.53
N ALA A 136 -8.56 -9.75 -3.55
CA ALA A 136 -7.21 -9.72 -4.07
C ALA A 136 -6.26 -9.15 -3.02
N HIS A 137 -5.19 -9.90 -2.73
CA HIS A 137 -4.05 -9.38 -1.97
C HIS A 137 -3.11 -8.64 -2.90
N TYR A 138 -2.58 -7.52 -2.45
CA TYR A 138 -1.61 -6.71 -3.16
C TYR A 138 -0.31 -6.62 -2.38
N VAL A 139 0.80 -6.60 -3.11
CA VAL A 139 2.14 -6.36 -2.59
C VAL A 139 2.79 -5.25 -3.40
N ALA A 140 3.63 -4.45 -2.75
CA ALA A 140 4.55 -3.59 -3.49
C ALA A 140 5.80 -4.39 -3.89
N ALA A 141 6.43 -4.01 -5.00
CA ALA A 141 7.62 -4.66 -5.54
C ALA A 141 8.71 -3.62 -5.86
N PRO A 142 10.01 -3.91 -5.62
CA PRO A 142 10.59 -5.22 -5.28
C PRO A 142 10.45 -5.66 -3.81
N GLY A 143 9.90 -4.83 -2.94
CA GLY A 143 9.48 -5.19 -1.58
C GLY A 143 8.37 -4.26 -1.10
N MET A 144 7.74 -4.57 0.04
CA MET A 144 6.58 -3.82 0.51
C MET A 144 6.83 -2.30 0.67
N ASN A 145 8.09 -1.88 0.90
CA ASN A 145 8.43 -0.47 1.06
C ASN A 145 8.46 0.32 -0.26
N ALA A 146 8.44 -0.36 -1.39
CA ALA A 146 8.64 0.25 -2.70
C ALA A 146 7.57 1.32 -3.00
N LEU A 147 6.31 1.06 -2.61
CA LEU A 147 5.22 2.02 -2.80
C LEU A 147 5.48 3.33 -2.02
N VAL A 148 5.84 3.21 -0.74
CA VAL A 148 6.09 4.38 0.11
C VAL A 148 7.30 5.15 -0.39
N LYS A 149 8.38 4.45 -0.77
CA LYS A 149 9.59 5.06 -1.34
C LYS A 149 9.30 5.82 -2.62
N HIS A 150 8.59 5.18 -3.55
CA HIS A 150 8.19 5.81 -4.81
C HIS A 150 7.33 7.04 -4.55
N TRP A 151 6.39 6.96 -3.60
CA TRP A 151 5.55 8.11 -3.27
C TRP A 151 6.28 9.23 -2.54
N SER A 152 7.30 8.90 -1.73
CA SER A 152 8.12 9.90 -1.05
C SER A 152 9.15 10.56 -1.95
N GLN A 153 9.54 9.94 -3.06
CA GLN A 153 10.68 10.39 -3.88
C GLN A 153 10.61 11.88 -4.26
N PRO A 154 9.48 12.44 -4.75
CA PRO A 154 9.43 13.86 -5.06
C PRO A 154 9.64 14.78 -3.85
N LEU A 155 9.21 14.34 -2.66
CA LEU A 155 9.45 15.08 -1.41
C LEU A 155 10.92 14.99 -1.00
N VAL A 156 11.56 13.82 -1.19
CA VAL A 156 12.98 13.62 -0.91
C VAL A 156 13.84 14.48 -1.84
N ASP A 157 13.54 14.48 -3.14
CA ASP A 157 14.26 15.26 -4.15
C ASP A 157 14.13 16.77 -3.88
N ALA A 158 12.99 17.20 -3.31
CA ALA A 158 12.75 18.59 -2.90
C ALA A 158 13.37 18.95 -1.53
N GLY A 159 14.10 18.03 -0.87
CA GLY A 159 14.68 18.26 0.46
C GLY A 159 13.63 18.37 1.58
N GLN A 160 12.41 17.89 1.34
CA GLN A 160 11.28 18.01 2.27
C GLN A 160 11.17 16.83 3.24
N VAL A 161 12.03 15.82 3.15
CA VAL A 161 12.06 14.68 4.08
C VAL A 161 13.40 14.63 4.78
N LEU A 162 13.37 14.81 6.10
CA LEU A 162 14.53 14.73 6.99
C LEU A 162 14.54 13.34 7.64
N PHE A 163 15.40 12.46 7.12
CA PHE A 163 15.67 11.15 7.70
C PHE A 163 16.57 11.26 8.94
N GLU A 164 16.66 10.16 9.69
CA GLU A 164 17.46 10.08 10.92
C GLU A 164 17.15 11.17 11.95
N THR A 165 15.93 11.72 11.90
CA THR A 165 15.50 12.83 12.73
C THR A 165 14.36 12.39 13.63
N GLN A 166 14.67 12.15 14.90
CA GLN A 166 13.68 11.82 15.92
C GLN A 166 13.16 13.10 16.57
N VAL A 167 11.85 13.34 16.45
CA VAL A 167 11.18 14.44 17.15
C VAL A 167 10.93 14.03 18.60
N SER A 168 11.45 14.81 19.55
CA SER A 168 11.21 14.66 20.99
C SER A 168 10.16 15.67 21.47
N ARG A 169 9.50 15.34 22.59
CA ARG A 169 8.60 16.25 23.31
C ARG A 169 9.38 17.06 24.33
#